data_AF-A0A839I6L6-F1
#
_entry.id   AF-A0A839I6L6-F1
#
_cell.length_a   1.000
_cell.length_b   1.000
_cell.length_c   1.000
_cell.angle_alpha   90.00
_cell.angle_beta   90.00
_cell.angle_gamma   90.00
#
_symmetry.space_group_name_H-M   'P 1'
#
loop_
_entity.id
_entity.type
_entity.pdbx_description
1 polymer ?
#
loop_
_entity_poly.entity_id
_entity_poly.type
_entity_poly.pdbx_seq_one_letter_code
_entity_poly.pdbx_strand_id
1 'polypeptide(L)'
;MIDWYYSRRDLADLIYQDLMLSEKKVMFLKKTELNVTESFLKQDFSQVCINKSVLPIFLPCVTITEFVDAFSKQIWMLFKNDKKVIELFLSNQSKSREAALRTEISHIGDSKKIPTIGLYDAYQILSLSKRQIILLSDDIEQVMPMKVNSELWTALQLFFQNVPNARALFATKVKFTRVKIFNDVMNIIELPEIDANKQIDHSLTMVKQISPHLDISRSDARDFYKQCQRPKDFLHRLQSMVLQQEAVFNLSHLY
;
A
#
# COMPACT_ATOMS: atom_id res chain seq x y z
N MET A 1 14.92 -2.33 4.68
CA MET A 1 14.17 -3.52 5.14
C MET A 1 14.53 -4.65 4.20
N ILE A 2 14.73 -5.86 4.71
CA ILE A 2 15.07 -7.02 3.87
C ILE A 2 13.77 -7.60 3.31
N ASP A 3 13.71 -7.79 1.99
CA ASP A 3 12.55 -8.33 1.31
C ASP A 3 12.56 -9.86 1.38
N TRP A 4 11.81 -10.39 2.34
CA TRP A 4 11.69 -11.83 2.57
C TRP A 4 10.82 -12.58 1.56
N TYR A 5 9.99 -11.84 0.83
CA TYR A 5 9.15 -12.38 -0.24
C TYR A 5 9.88 -12.37 -1.57
N TYR A 6 9.68 -13.41 -2.37
CA TYR A 6 10.18 -13.45 -3.74
C TYR A 6 9.52 -12.32 -4.56
N SER A 7 10.36 -11.51 -5.21
CA SER A 7 9.90 -10.36 -5.99
C SER A 7 9.14 -10.80 -7.24
N ARG A 8 8.01 -10.15 -7.47
CA ARG A 8 7.14 -10.31 -8.66
C ARG A 8 7.03 -8.98 -9.41
N ARG A 9 8.16 -8.28 -9.54
CA ARG A 9 8.21 -6.93 -10.15
C ARG A 9 7.80 -6.95 -11.63
N ASP A 10 8.02 -8.04 -12.33
CA ASP A 10 7.54 -8.28 -13.69
C ASP A 10 6.00 -8.20 -13.77
N LEU A 11 5.30 -8.90 -12.88
CA LEU A 11 3.83 -8.84 -12.77
C LEU A 11 3.36 -7.43 -12.36
N ALA A 12 4.11 -6.77 -11.47
CA ALA A 12 3.80 -5.40 -11.06
C ALA A 12 3.92 -4.38 -12.21
N ASP A 13 4.92 -4.52 -13.08
CA ASP A 13 5.07 -3.65 -14.25
C ASP A 13 3.94 -3.86 -15.25
N LEU A 14 3.51 -5.10 -15.49
CA LEU A 14 2.35 -5.40 -16.34
C LEU A 14 1.06 -4.77 -15.78
N ILE A 15 0.77 -4.97 -14.49
CA ILE A 15 -0.42 -4.36 -13.86
C ILE A 15 -0.35 -2.84 -13.89
N TYR A 16 0.85 -2.25 -13.75
CA TYR A 16 1.03 -0.81 -13.86
C TYR A 16 0.69 -0.32 -15.28
N GLN A 17 1.21 -0.99 -16.32
CA GLN A 17 0.93 -0.64 -17.72
C GLN A 17 -0.57 -0.69 -18.00
N ASP A 18 -1.24 -1.78 -17.58
CA ASP A 18 -2.69 -1.94 -17.71
C ASP A 18 -3.45 -0.81 -16.99
N LEU A 19 -3.05 -0.50 -15.75
CA LEU A 19 -3.67 0.57 -14.96
C LEU A 19 -3.53 1.93 -15.65
N MET A 20 -2.39 2.21 -16.28
CA MET A 20 -2.12 3.49 -16.93
C MET A 20 -2.85 3.63 -18.28
N LEU A 21 -3.05 2.54 -19.01
CA LEU A 21 -3.78 2.51 -20.29
C LEU A 21 -5.30 2.47 -20.12
N SER A 22 -5.77 1.95 -18.98
CA SER A 22 -7.19 1.81 -18.69
C SER A 22 -7.92 3.15 -18.63
N GLU A 23 -9.08 3.24 -19.27
CA GLU A 23 -10.05 4.34 -19.09
C GLU A 23 -10.58 4.37 -17.64
N LYS A 24 -10.70 3.19 -17.04
CA LYS A 24 -11.05 3.04 -15.63
C LYS A 24 -9.86 3.44 -14.76
N LYS A 25 -10.07 4.41 -13.86
CA LYS A 25 -9.05 4.92 -12.94
C LYS A 25 -8.78 4.00 -11.74
N VAL A 26 -9.61 2.99 -11.51
CA VAL A 26 -9.54 2.10 -10.35
C VAL A 26 -9.47 0.65 -10.81
N MET A 27 -8.48 -0.09 -10.33
CA MET A 27 -8.33 -1.53 -10.50
C MET A 27 -8.36 -2.25 -9.16
N PHE A 28 -8.84 -3.49 -9.17
CA PHE A 28 -8.92 -4.31 -7.98
C PHE A 28 -8.09 -5.58 -8.12
N LEU A 29 -7.32 -5.90 -7.08
CA LEU A 29 -6.60 -7.16 -6.95
C LEU A 29 -7.40 -8.11 -6.06
N LYS A 30 -7.72 -9.29 -6.57
CA LYS A 30 -8.30 -10.34 -5.73
C LYS A 30 -7.25 -10.80 -4.70
N LYS A 31 -7.59 -10.70 -3.43
CA LYS A 31 -6.73 -11.09 -2.29
C LYS A 31 -7.00 -12.54 -1.91
N THR A 32 -5.96 -13.34 -1.89
CA THR A 32 -5.95 -14.67 -1.29
C THR A 32 -4.84 -14.73 -0.23
N GLU A 33 -4.83 -15.76 0.60
CA GLU A 33 -3.75 -15.93 1.58
C GLU A 33 -2.43 -16.34 0.91
N LEU A 34 -2.49 -16.90 -0.30
CA LEU A 34 -1.36 -17.49 -1.02
C LEU A 34 -0.71 -16.52 -2.01
N ASN A 35 -1.42 -15.48 -2.46
CA ASN A 35 -0.88 -14.52 -3.42
C ASN A 35 -0.18 -13.31 -2.78
N VAL A 36 -0.16 -13.22 -1.45
CA VAL A 36 0.64 -12.25 -0.67
C VAL A 36 0.49 -10.80 -1.18
N THR A 37 -0.75 -10.32 -1.31
CA THR A 37 -1.04 -8.99 -1.89
C THR A 37 -0.38 -7.84 -1.15
N GLU A 38 -0.24 -7.93 0.18
CA GLU A 38 0.37 -6.88 0.98
C GLU A 38 1.82 -6.63 0.56
N SER A 39 2.63 -7.68 0.51
CA SER A 39 4.03 -7.60 0.07
C SER A 39 4.13 -7.17 -1.38
N PHE A 40 3.28 -7.72 -2.26
CA PHE A 40 3.23 -7.30 -3.66
C PHE A 40 3.01 -5.79 -3.83
N LEU A 41 2.02 -5.23 -3.12
CA LEU A 41 1.71 -3.81 -3.20
C LEU A 41 2.83 -2.96 -2.58
N LYS A 42 3.28 -3.30 -1.37
CA LYS A 42 4.26 -2.51 -0.59
C LYS A 42 5.69 -2.58 -1.14
N GLN A 43 6.06 -3.69 -1.79
CA GLN A 43 7.40 -3.89 -2.32
C GLN A 43 7.42 -3.75 -3.84
N ASP A 44 6.84 -4.72 -4.55
CA ASP A 44 6.97 -4.82 -6.00
C ASP A 44 6.30 -3.65 -6.73
N PHE A 45 5.01 -3.43 -6.49
CA PHE A 45 4.22 -2.40 -7.17
C PHE A 45 4.66 -0.99 -6.77
N SER A 46 4.93 -0.76 -5.48
CA SER A 46 5.46 0.53 -5.02
C SER A 46 6.80 0.87 -5.67
N GLN A 47 7.69 -0.12 -5.83
CA GLN A 47 8.96 0.10 -6.51
C GLN A 47 8.78 0.39 -8.00
N VAL A 48 7.83 -0.28 -8.68
CA VAL A 48 7.47 0.05 -10.06
C VAL A 48 6.99 1.50 -10.15
N CYS A 49 6.08 1.93 -9.28
CA CYS A 49 5.62 3.31 -9.23
C CYS A 49 6.79 4.30 -9.10
N ILE A 50 7.69 4.06 -8.14
CA ILE A 50 8.87 4.92 -7.91
C ILE A 50 9.76 4.97 -9.15
N ASN A 51 10.05 3.83 -9.77
CA ASN A 51 10.87 3.75 -10.98
C ASN A 51 10.26 4.51 -12.17
N LYS A 52 8.92 4.60 -12.21
CA LYS A 52 8.16 5.33 -13.24
C LYS A 52 7.84 6.77 -12.82
N SER A 53 8.44 7.29 -11.75
CA SER A 53 8.20 8.63 -11.20
C SER A 53 6.73 8.90 -10.83
N VAL A 54 6.00 7.85 -10.44
CA VAL A 54 4.64 7.90 -9.92
C VAL A 54 4.69 7.86 -8.39
N LEU A 55 3.86 8.65 -7.73
CA LEU A 55 3.77 8.68 -6.27
C LEU A 55 2.78 7.62 -5.77
N PRO A 56 3.25 6.49 -5.19
CA PRO A 56 2.36 5.55 -4.51
C PRO A 56 1.93 6.14 -3.16
N ILE A 57 0.63 6.10 -2.87
CA ILE A 57 0.08 6.54 -1.59
C ILE A 57 -0.77 5.42 -1.01
N PHE A 58 -0.30 4.79 0.06
CA PHE A 58 -1.09 3.81 0.79
C PHE A 58 -2.19 4.51 1.57
N LEU A 59 -3.43 4.06 1.40
CA LEU A 59 -4.55 4.50 2.22
C LEU A 59 -4.34 4.01 3.66
N PRO A 60 -4.55 4.88 4.68
CA PRO A 60 -4.45 4.48 6.08
C PRO A 60 -5.41 3.35 6.41
N CYS A 61 -4.88 2.27 6.98
CA CYS A 61 -5.66 1.15 7.49
C CYS A 61 -6.06 1.43 8.95
N VAL A 62 -6.96 2.41 9.13
CA VAL A 62 -7.49 2.85 10.44
C VAL A 62 -9.02 2.78 10.42
N THR A 63 -9.64 3.03 11.58
CA THR A 63 -11.10 3.14 11.64
C THR A 63 -11.59 4.29 10.74
N ILE A 64 -12.84 4.21 10.25
CA ILE A 64 -13.44 5.25 9.40
C ILE A 64 -13.33 6.64 10.06
N THR A 65 -13.52 6.72 11.38
CA THR A 65 -13.46 7.95 12.17
C THR A 65 -12.07 8.59 12.18
N GLU A 66 -11.00 7.79 12.06
CA GLU A 66 -9.62 8.26 12.09
C GLU A 66 -9.03 8.44 10.68
N PHE A 67 -9.74 7.97 9.64
CA PHE A 67 -9.23 7.94 8.28
C PHE A 67 -8.84 9.32 7.77
N VAL A 68 -9.72 10.31 7.97
CA VAL A 68 -9.51 11.68 7.46
C VAL A 68 -8.24 12.28 8.07
N ASP A 69 -8.07 12.16 9.38
CA ASP A 69 -6.91 12.69 10.09
C ASP A 69 -5.63 11.98 9.66
N ALA A 70 -5.65 10.65 9.61
CA ALA A 70 -4.49 9.86 9.21
C ALA A 70 -4.07 10.16 7.76
N PHE A 71 -5.04 10.23 6.84
CA PHE A 71 -4.80 10.49 5.43
C PHE A 71 -4.30 11.91 5.22
N SER A 72 -4.96 12.90 5.81
CA SER A 72 -4.56 14.31 5.68
C SER A 72 -3.15 14.51 6.22
N LYS A 73 -2.85 13.98 7.41
CA LYS A 73 -1.49 13.99 7.98
C LYS A 73 -0.45 13.36 7.06
N GLN A 74 -0.76 12.21 6.44
CA GLN A 74 0.14 11.56 5.49
C GLN A 74 0.41 12.47 4.28
N ILE A 75 -0.62 13.08 3.69
CA ILE A 75 -0.47 14.00 2.56
C ILE A 75 0.37 15.21 2.96
N TRP A 76 0.10 15.84 4.11
CA TRP A 76 0.95 16.93 4.60
C TRP A 76 2.41 16.52 4.70
N MET A 77 2.68 15.38 5.32
CA MET A 77 4.05 14.92 5.52
C MET A 77 4.79 14.64 4.21
N LEU A 78 4.08 14.24 3.15
CA LEU A 78 4.66 14.06 1.81
C LEU A 78 5.01 15.39 1.13
N PHE A 79 4.22 16.46 1.35
CA PHE A 79 4.33 17.71 0.61
C PHE A 79 4.85 18.91 1.40
N LYS A 80 5.00 18.82 2.73
CA LYS A 80 5.40 19.94 3.61
C LYS A 80 6.71 20.62 3.22
N ASN A 81 7.59 19.90 2.52
CA ASN A 81 8.89 20.44 2.06
C ASN A 81 8.84 20.96 0.61
N ASP A 82 7.74 20.73 -0.12
CA ASP A 82 7.52 21.22 -1.48
C ASP A 82 6.96 22.64 -1.43
N LYS A 83 7.85 23.62 -1.23
CA LYS A 83 7.48 25.04 -1.07
C LYS A 83 6.54 25.54 -2.16
N LYS A 84 6.73 25.10 -3.40
CA LYS A 84 5.90 25.51 -4.54
C LYS A 84 4.47 25.02 -4.39
N VAL A 85 4.28 23.75 -4.05
CA VAL A 85 2.94 23.16 -3.85
C VAL A 85 2.25 23.80 -2.65
N ILE A 86 2.97 24.01 -1.54
CA ILE A 86 2.41 24.61 -0.33
C ILE A 86 2.00 26.07 -0.57
N GLU A 87 2.81 26.89 -1.23
CA GLU A 87 2.44 28.28 -1.54
C GLU A 87 1.24 28.35 -2.51
N LEU A 88 1.18 27.46 -3.51
CA LEU A 88 0.01 27.35 -4.38
C LEU A 88 -1.25 26.96 -3.59
N PHE A 89 -1.13 25.98 -2.69
CA PHE A 89 -2.22 25.54 -1.83
C PHE A 89 -2.73 26.68 -0.96
N LEU A 90 -1.83 27.44 -0.31
CA LEU A 90 -2.16 28.58 0.53
C LEU A 90 -2.85 29.69 -0.28
N SER A 91 -2.34 30.02 -1.48
CA SER A 91 -2.92 31.05 -2.35
C SER A 91 -4.31 30.70 -2.89
N ASN A 92 -4.67 29.41 -2.89
CA ASN A 92 -5.97 28.92 -3.31
C ASN A 92 -7.00 28.84 -2.15
N GLN A 93 -6.63 29.26 -0.94
CA GLN A 93 -7.55 29.35 0.19
C GLN A 93 -8.26 30.70 0.23
N SER A 94 -9.35 30.78 1.00
CA SER A 94 -9.90 32.08 1.39
C SER A 94 -8.89 32.84 2.25
N LYS A 95 -8.86 34.17 2.15
CA LYS A 95 -7.85 35.02 2.84
C LYS A 95 -7.74 34.75 4.35
N SER A 96 -8.88 34.53 5.02
CA SER A 96 -8.89 34.23 6.46
C SER A 96 -8.27 32.85 6.76
N ARG A 97 -8.58 31.86 5.94
CA ARG A 97 -8.05 30.50 6.07
C ARG A 97 -6.56 30.44 5.74
N GLU A 98 -6.12 31.15 4.71
CA GLU A 98 -4.71 31.30 4.36
C GLU A 98 -3.91 31.87 5.55
N ALA A 99 -4.38 32.96 6.14
CA ALA A 99 -3.69 33.59 7.27
C ALA A 99 -3.56 32.65 8.49
N ALA A 100 -4.63 31.91 8.80
CA ALA A 100 -4.62 30.91 9.87
C ALA A 100 -3.62 29.78 9.58
N LEU A 101 -3.66 29.20 8.38
CA LEU A 101 -2.73 28.14 7.98
C LEU A 101 -1.27 28.61 7.97
N ARG A 102 -0.98 29.83 7.48
CA ARG A 102 0.38 30.40 7.53
C ARG A 102 0.89 30.53 8.96
N THR A 103 0.03 30.94 9.88
CA THR A 103 0.33 31.00 11.30
C THR A 103 0.60 29.61 11.86
N GLU A 104 -0.27 28.63 11.59
CA GLU A 104 -0.06 27.25 12.04
C GLU A 104 1.26 26.67 11.53
N ILE A 105 1.58 26.90 10.24
CA ILE A 105 2.79 26.41 9.58
C ILE A 105 4.06 27.02 10.20
N SER A 106 4.06 28.32 10.52
CA SER A 106 5.22 28.98 11.12
C SER A 106 5.54 28.45 12.52
N HIS A 107 4.54 27.94 13.25
CA HIS A 107 4.67 27.41 14.61
C HIS A 107 4.85 25.88 14.68
N ILE A 108 5.04 25.20 13.54
CA ILE A 108 5.29 23.74 13.52
C ILE A 108 6.57 23.38 14.29
N GLY A 109 7.61 24.22 14.18
CA GLY A 109 8.88 24.03 14.88
C GLY A 109 8.74 23.96 16.39
N ASP A 110 7.78 24.71 16.95
CA ASP A 110 7.59 24.85 18.39
C ASP A 110 6.61 23.83 18.97
N SER A 111 5.63 23.38 18.17
CA SER A 111 4.52 22.56 18.67
C SER A 111 4.52 21.11 18.22
N LYS A 112 5.34 20.74 17.21
CA LYS A 112 5.25 19.47 16.46
C LYS A 112 3.84 19.16 15.91
N LYS A 113 2.88 20.08 16.03
CA LYS A 113 1.52 19.93 15.52
C LYS A 113 1.55 20.14 14.02
N ILE A 114 0.82 19.31 13.30
CA ILE A 114 0.55 19.54 11.88
C ILE A 114 -0.49 20.67 11.76
N PRO A 115 -0.49 21.44 10.66
CA PRO A 115 -1.57 22.37 10.41
C PRO A 115 -2.88 21.59 10.30
N THR A 116 -3.96 22.22 10.72
CA THR A 116 -5.31 21.68 10.58
C THR A 116 -5.62 21.62 9.11
N ILE A 117 -5.44 20.47 8.46
CA ILE A 117 -5.81 20.23 7.07
C ILE A 117 -6.84 19.11 6.98
N GLY A 118 -7.90 19.33 6.21
CA GLY A 118 -8.97 18.34 6.00
C GLY A 118 -8.77 17.49 4.75
N LEU A 119 -9.72 16.58 4.50
CA LEU A 119 -9.71 15.71 3.32
C LEU A 119 -9.68 16.51 2.00
N TYR A 120 -10.44 17.60 1.93
CA TYR A 120 -10.46 18.47 0.75
C TYR A 120 -9.12 19.20 0.53
N ASP A 121 -8.50 19.69 1.61
CA ASP A 121 -7.17 20.32 1.56
C ASP A 121 -6.13 19.32 1.03
N ALA A 122 -6.18 18.07 1.53
CA ALA A 122 -5.32 16.99 1.07
C ALA A 122 -5.50 16.71 -0.44
N TYR A 123 -6.75 16.63 -0.92
CA TYR A 123 -7.02 16.47 -2.35
C TYR A 123 -6.52 17.63 -3.20
N GLN A 124 -6.63 18.86 -2.71
CA GLN A 124 -6.14 20.04 -3.41
C GLN A 124 -4.61 20.04 -3.50
N ILE A 125 -3.90 19.70 -2.41
CA ILE A 125 -2.44 19.54 -2.41
C ILE A 125 -2.01 18.51 -3.45
N LEU A 126 -2.68 17.35 -3.48
CA LEU A 126 -2.42 16.30 -4.48
C LEU A 126 -2.63 16.80 -5.91
N SER A 127 -3.74 17.49 -6.17
CA SER A 127 -4.04 18.06 -7.49
C SER A 127 -2.99 19.08 -7.93
N LEU A 128 -2.65 20.02 -7.05
CA LEU A 128 -1.68 21.09 -7.31
C LEU A 128 -0.26 20.58 -7.53
N SER A 129 0.09 19.42 -6.96
CA SER A 129 1.40 18.80 -7.18
C SER A 129 1.65 18.41 -8.63
N LYS A 130 0.58 18.18 -9.42
CA LYS A 130 0.61 17.65 -10.79
C LYS A 130 1.35 16.31 -10.95
N ARG A 131 1.75 15.65 -9.85
CA ARG A 131 2.43 14.35 -9.87
C ARG A 131 1.43 13.26 -10.25
N GLN A 132 1.85 12.28 -11.04
CA GLN A 132 1.05 11.07 -11.20
C GLN A 132 0.95 10.36 -9.84
N ILE A 133 -0.27 9.97 -9.47
CA ILE A 133 -0.56 9.39 -8.16
C ILE A 133 -1.23 8.04 -8.36
N ILE A 134 -0.80 7.03 -7.60
CA ILE A 134 -1.56 5.79 -7.47
C ILE A 134 -1.89 5.58 -5.99
N LEU A 135 -3.18 5.56 -5.67
CA LEU A 135 -3.66 5.18 -4.35
C LEU A 135 -3.63 3.65 -4.21
N LEU A 136 -3.09 3.16 -3.10
CA LEU A 136 -2.90 1.75 -2.82
C LEU A 136 -3.63 1.35 -1.55
N SER A 137 -4.22 0.16 -1.52
CA SER A 137 -4.75 -0.44 -0.29
C SER A 137 -4.63 -1.95 -0.39
N ASP A 138 -4.13 -2.61 0.66
CA ASP A 138 -4.05 -4.06 0.71
C ASP A 138 -5.35 -4.71 1.24
N ASP A 139 -6.27 -3.92 1.77
CA ASP A 139 -7.60 -4.36 2.23
C ASP A 139 -8.57 -3.18 2.17
N ILE A 140 -9.16 -2.97 1.00
CA ILE A 140 -10.06 -1.83 0.79
C ILE A 140 -11.35 -1.96 1.58
N GLU A 141 -11.76 -3.17 1.96
CA GLU A 141 -12.93 -3.38 2.81
C GLU A 141 -12.72 -2.88 4.24
N GLN A 142 -11.49 -2.90 4.76
CA GLN A 142 -11.17 -2.30 6.06
C GLN A 142 -11.20 -0.77 6.02
N VAL A 143 -10.71 -0.18 4.94
CA VAL A 143 -10.68 1.29 4.77
C VAL A 143 -12.07 1.85 4.44
N MET A 144 -12.80 1.17 3.56
CA MET A 144 -14.09 1.60 3.02
C MET A 144 -15.09 0.43 2.95
N PRO A 145 -15.70 0.04 4.08
CA PRO A 145 -16.65 -1.07 4.12
C PRO A 145 -17.83 -0.88 3.16
N MET A 146 -17.98 -1.77 2.18
CA MET A 146 -18.98 -1.66 1.11
C MET A 146 -20.44 -1.85 1.56
N LYS A 147 -20.70 -2.25 2.82
CA LYS A 147 -22.06 -2.40 3.36
C LYS A 147 -22.75 -1.06 3.63
N VAL A 148 -22.01 0.04 3.62
CA VAL A 148 -22.51 1.39 3.86
C VAL A 148 -22.36 2.14 2.56
N ASN A 149 -23.41 2.84 2.12
CA ASN A 149 -23.36 3.80 1.03
C ASN A 149 -22.50 4.98 1.51
N SER A 150 -21.19 4.76 1.62
CA SER A 150 -20.31 5.55 2.47
C SER A 150 -19.89 6.82 1.74
N GLU A 151 -20.00 7.94 2.42
CA GLU A 151 -19.57 9.26 1.95
C GLU A 151 -18.10 9.24 1.47
N LEU A 152 -17.28 8.33 2.01
CA LEU A 152 -15.90 8.09 1.57
C LEU A 152 -15.79 7.56 0.13
N TRP A 153 -16.69 6.67 -0.31
CA TRP A 153 -16.71 6.20 -1.70
C TRP A 153 -17.07 7.35 -2.66
N THR A 154 -18.08 8.15 -2.30
CA THR A 154 -18.46 9.34 -3.06
C THR A 154 -17.30 10.35 -3.09
N ALA A 155 -16.66 10.61 -1.95
CA ALA A 155 -15.50 11.51 -1.87
C ALA A 155 -14.34 11.02 -2.73
N LEU A 156 -14.09 9.72 -2.77
CA LEU A 156 -13.06 9.10 -3.61
C LEU A 156 -13.39 9.21 -5.11
N GLN A 157 -14.65 9.04 -5.50
CA GLN A 157 -15.09 9.26 -6.88
C GLN A 157 -14.89 10.72 -7.30
N LEU A 158 -15.29 11.67 -6.44
CA LEU A 158 -15.07 13.10 -6.66
C LEU A 158 -13.56 13.43 -6.73
N PHE A 159 -12.73 12.79 -5.90
CA PHE A 159 -11.28 12.92 -5.98
C PHE A 159 -10.76 12.52 -7.37
N PHE A 160 -11.14 11.36 -7.90
CA PHE A 160 -10.69 10.94 -9.23
C PHE A 160 -11.22 11.83 -10.37
N GLN A 161 -12.35 12.52 -10.18
CA GLN A 161 -12.83 13.52 -11.14
C GLN A 161 -11.98 14.78 -11.11
N ASN A 162 -11.56 15.23 -9.93
CA ASN A 162 -10.82 16.50 -9.73
C ASN A 162 -9.29 16.37 -9.78
N VAL A 163 -8.78 15.14 -9.71
CA VAL A 163 -7.34 14.82 -9.76
C VAL A 163 -7.09 13.89 -10.94
N PRO A 164 -6.99 14.44 -12.18
CA PRO A 164 -7.04 13.65 -13.40
C PRO A 164 -5.89 12.65 -13.55
N ASN A 165 -4.75 12.96 -12.93
CA ASN A 165 -3.52 12.18 -12.87
C ASN A 165 -3.48 11.15 -11.71
N ALA A 166 -4.58 10.99 -10.97
CA ALA A 166 -4.71 9.97 -9.94
C ALA A 166 -5.42 8.72 -10.44
N ARG A 167 -4.88 7.56 -10.04
CA ARG A 167 -5.44 6.23 -10.25
C ARG A 167 -5.40 5.43 -8.94
N ALA A 168 -5.98 4.24 -8.91
CA ALA A 168 -5.97 3.37 -7.75
C ALA A 168 -5.80 1.89 -8.09
N LEU A 169 -5.11 1.19 -7.19
CA LEU A 169 -5.01 -0.26 -7.16
C LEU A 169 -5.33 -0.76 -5.74
N PHE A 170 -6.45 -1.46 -5.60
CA PHE A 170 -6.98 -1.87 -4.30
C PHE A 170 -7.09 -3.39 -4.21
N ALA A 171 -6.55 -4.01 -3.16
CA ALA A 171 -6.78 -5.42 -2.90
C ALA A 171 -8.09 -5.65 -2.14
N THR A 172 -8.81 -6.70 -2.53
CA THR A 172 -10.17 -7.03 -2.05
C THR A 172 -10.28 -8.53 -1.76
N LYS A 173 -10.89 -8.89 -0.62
CA LYS A 173 -11.08 -10.31 -0.19
C LYS A 173 -12.24 -11.04 -0.89
N VAL A 174 -13.01 -10.38 -1.75
CA VAL A 174 -14.40 -10.80 -2.03
C VAL A 174 -14.52 -12.07 -2.89
N LYS A 175 -15.27 -13.07 -2.38
CA LYS A 175 -16.05 -14.02 -3.20
C LYS A 175 -17.26 -13.25 -3.77
N PHE A 176 -17.24 -12.94 -5.06
CA PHE A 176 -18.34 -12.36 -5.84
C PHE A 176 -19.28 -11.36 -5.12
N THR A 177 -18.88 -10.08 -5.20
CA THR A 177 -19.74 -9.00 -5.71
C THR A 177 -21.21 -8.91 -5.23
N ARG A 178 -21.46 -8.10 -4.19
CA ARG A 178 -22.64 -7.20 -4.17
C ARG A 178 -22.34 -5.90 -4.93
N VAL A 179 -21.65 -6.03 -6.06
CA VAL A 179 -21.19 -4.94 -6.92
C VAL A 179 -22.31 -4.60 -7.89
N LYS A 180 -23.28 -3.81 -7.44
CA LYS A 180 -24.14 -3.03 -8.36
C LYS A 180 -23.56 -1.64 -8.64
N ILE A 181 -22.68 -1.14 -7.78
CA ILE A 181 -22.10 0.20 -7.89
C ILE A 181 -20.91 0.27 -8.87
N PHE A 182 -20.35 -0.88 -9.30
CA PHE A 182 -19.07 -0.88 -10.02
C PHE A 182 -18.97 -1.72 -11.31
N ASN A 183 -20.06 -2.28 -11.83
CA ASN A 183 -20.00 -3.07 -13.07
C ASN A 183 -19.49 -2.25 -14.28
N ASP A 184 -19.67 -0.93 -14.26
CA ASP A 184 -19.24 -0.06 -15.36
C ASP A 184 -17.80 0.50 -15.18
N VAL A 185 -17.16 0.31 -14.01
CA VAL A 185 -15.96 1.09 -13.62
C VAL A 185 -14.75 0.24 -13.20
N MET A 186 -14.82 -1.09 -13.14
CA MET A 186 -13.71 -1.91 -12.59
C MET A 186 -13.13 -2.95 -13.54
N ASN A 187 -11.82 -3.14 -13.46
CA ASN A 187 -11.12 -4.37 -13.87
C ASN A 187 -10.66 -5.08 -12.59
N ILE A 188 -11.06 -6.35 -12.42
CA ILE A 188 -10.61 -7.21 -11.33
C ILE A 188 -9.51 -8.11 -11.89
N ILE A 189 -8.35 -8.08 -11.26
CA ILE A 189 -7.17 -8.86 -11.64
C ILE A 189 -6.90 -9.88 -10.53
N GLU A 190 -6.64 -11.12 -10.93
CA GLU A 190 -6.21 -12.17 -10.01
C GLU A 190 -4.69 -12.30 -10.09
N LEU A 191 -4.01 -12.05 -8.97
CA LEU A 191 -2.59 -12.32 -8.87
C LEU A 191 -2.36 -13.82 -8.75
N PRO A 192 -1.39 -14.38 -9.50
CA PRO A 192 -1.01 -15.77 -9.32
C PRO A 192 -0.48 -15.99 -7.90
N GLU A 193 -0.75 -17.18 -7.37
CA GLU A 193 -0.15 -17.64 -6.12
C GLU A 193 1.37 -17.64 -6.22
N ILE A 194 2.03 -17.46 -5.09
CA ILE A 194 3.49 -17.48 -5.08
C ILE A 194 4.00 -18.90 -5.29
N ASP A 195 4.90 -19.08 -6.25
CA ASP A 195 5.56 -20.37 -6.44
C ASP A 195 6.38 -20.72 -5.19
N ALA A 196 6.00 -21.83 -4.55
CA ALA A 196 6.59 -22.25 -3.28
C ALA A 196 8.11 -22.46 -3.39
N ASN A 197 8.60 -23.05 -4.49
CA ASN A 197 10.04 -23.30 -4.66
C ASN A 197 10.79 -21.98 -4.84
N LYS A 198 10.27 -21.06 -5.65
CA LYS A 198 10.85 -19.72 -5.82
C LYS A 198 10.89 -18.97 -4.49
N GLN A 199 9.82 -19.05 -3.70
CA GLN A 199 9.76 -18.43 -2.37
C GLN A 199 10.77 -19.06 -1.41
N ILE A 200 10.87 -20.38 -1.34
CA ILE A 200 11.84 -21.08 -0.49
C ILE A 200 13.27 -20.70 -0.89
N ASP A 201 13.60 -20.80 -2.18
CA ASP A 201 14.95 -20.52 -2.69
C ASP A 201 15.36 -19.07 -2.43
N HIS A 202 14.44 -18.13 -2.62
CA HIS A 202 14.63 -16.72 -2.27
C HIS A 202 14.89 -16.54 -0.78
N SER A 203 14.03 -17.11 0.09
CA SER A 203 14.18 -16.96 1.54
C SER A 203 15.47 -17.57 2.07
N LEU A 204 15.89 -18.73 1.56
CA LEU A 204 17.18 -19.33 1.93
C LEU A 204 18.37 -18.49 1.47
N THR A 205 18.26 -17.85 0.30
CA THR A 205 19.26 -16.87 -0.15
C THR A 205 19.33 -15.70 0.82
N MET A 206 18.18 -15.18 1.28
CA MET A 206 18.15 -14.09 2.27
C MET A 206 18.74 -14.53 3.63
N VAL A 207 18.46 -15.75 4.08
CA VAL A 207 19.07 -16.31 5.29
C VAL A 207 20.60 -16.30 5.17
N LYS A 208 21.16 -16.80 4.06
CA LYS A 208 22.61 -16.81 3.83
C LYS A 208 23.22 -15.42 3.77
N GLN A 209 22.49 -14.42 3.28
CA GLN A 209 22.96 -13.03 3.27
C GLN A 209 22.99 -12.40 4.67
N ILE A 210 22.03 -12.75 5.53
CA ILE A 210 21.89 -12.16 6.87
C ILE A 210 22.72 -12.92 7.90
N SER A 211 22.77 -14.24 7.79
CA SER A 211 23.45 -15.15 8.71
C SER A 211 24.16 -16.23 7.91
N PRO A 212 25.35 -15.94 7.35
CA PRO A 212 26.08 -16.86 6.47
C PRO A 212 26.44 -18.21 7.11
N HIS A 213 26.50 -18.26 8.44
CA HIS A 213 26.80 -19.47 9.21
C HIS A 213 25.58 -20.35 9.47
N LEU A 214 24.36 -19.85 9.19
CA LEU A 214 23.12 -20.59 9.38
C LEU A 214 22.83 -21.42 8.13
N ASP A 215 23.13 -22.72 8.18
CA ASP A 215 22.87 -23.63 7.07
C ASP A 215 21.55 -24.36 7.27
N ILE A 216 20.53 -23.92 6.53
CA ILE A 216 19.20 -24.52 6.53
C ILE A 216 19.07 -25.37 5.27
N SER A 217 18.75 -26.65 5.44
CA SER A 217 18.52 -27.55 4.31
C SER A 217 17.30 -27.11 3.50
N ARG A 218 17.43 -27.14 2.17
CA ARG A 218 16.31 -26.90 1.24
C ARG A 218 15.20 -27.95 1.40
N SER A 219 15.53 -29.20 1.71
CA SER A 219 14.53 -30.24 1.96
C SER A 219 13.66 -29.88 3.17
N ASP A 220 14.31 -29.49 4.26
CA ASP A 220 13.65 -29.23 5.53
C ASP A 220 12.79 -27.97 5.43
N ALA A 221 13.29 -26.94 4.73
CA ALA A 221 12.53 -25.75 4.42
C ALA A 221 11.29 -26.07 3.56
N ARG A 222 11.41 -26.96 2.58
CA ARG A 222 10.28 -27.38 1.74
C ARG A 222 9.25 -28.19 2.52
N ASP A 223 9.69 -29.08 3.39
CA ASP A 223 8.78 -29.91 4.19
C ASP A 223 8.09 -29.11 5.28
N PHE A 224 8.75 -28.10 5.86
CA PHE A 224 8.11 -27.13 6.74
C PHE A 224 7.12 -26.23 5.97
N TYR A 225 7.50 -25.71 4.80
CA TYR A 225 6.62 -24.87 3.97
C TYR A 225 5.29 -25.56 3.64
N LYS A 226 5.31 -26.88 3.32
CA LYS A 226 4.10 -27.66 3.06
C LYS A 226 3.17 -27.79 4.27
N GLN A 227 3.69 -27.66 5.48
CA GLN A 227 2.91 -27.70 6.72
C GLN A 227 2.29 -26.34 7.04
N CYS A 228 2.83 -25.26 6.49
CA CYS A 228 2.28 -23.92 6.67
C CYS A 228 0.97 -23.76 5.88
N GLN A 229 -0.03 -23.14 6.52
CA GLN A 229 -1.25 -22.74 5.84
C GLN A 229 -1.03 -21.51 4.95
N ARG A 230 -0.07 -20.65 5.32
CA ARG A 230 0.23 -19.39 4.62
C ARG A 230 1.73 -19.22 4.41
N PRO A 231 2.17 -18.59 3.30
CA PRO A 231 3.59 -18.27 3.07
C PRO A 231 4.19 -17.41 4.20
N LYS A 232 3.37 -16.57 4.85
CA LYS A 232 3.80 -15.72 5.96
C LYS A 232 4.30 -16.52 7.17
N ASP A 233 3.70 -17.66 7.47
CA ASP A 233 4.05 -18.48 8.64
C ASP A 233 5.45 -19.10 8.46
N PHE A 234 5.73 -19.58 7.24
CA PHE A 234 7.06 -20.04 6.83
C PHE A 234 8.12 -18.95 7.01
N LEU A 235 7.85 -17.74 6.51
CA LEU A 235 8.79 -16.62 6.62
C LEU A 235 9.00 -16.16 8.04
N HIS A 236 7.94 -16.15 8.86
CA HIS A 236 8.06 -15.78 10.26
C HIS A 236 8.94 -16.78 11.03
N ARG A 237 8.79 -18.09 10.76
CA ARG A 237 9.67 -19.10 11.34
C ARG A 237 11.12 -18.91 10.90
N LEU A 238 11.38 -18.69 9.61
CA LEU A 238 12.73 -18.42 9.12
C LEU A 238 13.36 -17.17 9.76
N GLN A 239 12.59 -16.09 9.90
CA GLN A 239 13.04 -14.89 10.59
C GLN A 239 13.39 -15.17 12.06
N SER A 240 12.56 -15.95 12.76
CA SER A 240 12.84 -16.37 14.14
C SER A 240 14.13 -17.19 14.23
N MET A 241 14.31 -18.15 13.32
CA MET A 241 15.51 -18.99 13.26
C MET A 241 16.78 -18.16 13.05
N VAL A 242 16.72 -17.15 12.16
CA VAL A 242 17.82 -16.20 11.95
C VAL A 242 18.10 -15.39 13.21
N LEU A 243 17.08 -14.92 13.92
CA LEU A 243 17.27 -14.17 15.16
C LEU A 243 17.84 -15.02 16.30
N GLN A 244 17.44 -16.29 16.38
CA GLN A 244 17.85 -17.23 17.43
C GLN A 244 19.13 -18.01 17.07
N GLN A 245 19.62 -17.88 15.84
CA GLN A 245 20.73 -18.68 15.30
C GLN A 245 20.45 -20.19 15.38
N GLU A 246 19.21 -20.60 15.08
CA GLU A 246 18.76 -22.00 15.08
C GLU A 246 18.57 -22.51 13.64
N ALA A 247 19.27 -23.59 13.28
CA ALA A 247 19.21 -24.15 11.91
C ALA A 247 18.10 -25.19 11.71
N VAL A 248 17.29 -25.48 12.74
CA VAL A 248 16.30 -26.56 12.73
C VAL A 248 14.88 -26.02 12.83
N PHE A 249 14.00 -26.55 11.98
CA PHE A 249 12.55 -26.32 12.08
C PHE A 249 11.98 -27.19 13.22
N ASN A 250 12.05 -26.72 14.47
CA ASN A 250 11.42 -27.41 15.60
C ASN A 250 9.89 -27.34 15.48
N LEU A 251 9.22 -28.49 15.53
CA LEU A 251 7.77 -28.66 15.38
C LEU A 251 6.94 -28.17 16.58
N SER A 252 7.59 -27.79 17.68
CA SER A 252 6.95 -27.50 18.97
C SER A 252 6.22 -26.15 19.07
N HIS A 253 6.13 -25.37 17.99
CA HIS A 253 5.51 -24.03 17.99
C HIS A 253 4.35 -23.84 16.99
N LEU A 254 3.79 -24.92 16.45
CA LEU A 254 2.63 -24.87 15.54
C LEU A 254 1.26 -25.08 16.22
N TYR A 255 1.19 -24.97 17.56
CA TYR A 255 -0.04 -25.01 18.34
C TYR A 255 -0.14 -23.81 19.28
#